data_AF-M0I9Q4-F1
#
_entry.id   AF-M0I9Q4-F1
#
_cell.length_a   1.000
_cell.length_b   1.000
_cell.length_c   1.000
_cell.angle_alpha   90.00
_cell.angle_beta   90.00
_cell.angle_gamma   90.00
#
_symmetry.space_group_name_H-M   'P 1'
#
loop_
_entity.id
_entity.type
_entity.pdbx_description
1 polymer ?
#
loop_
_entity_poly.entity_id
_entity_poly.type
_entity_poly.pdbx_seq_one_letter_code
_entity_poly.pdbx_strand_id
1 'polypeptide(L)'
;MVDDSLTMDDRELADLLEQFGLSEKVVDTYLTLLELGEAKASQIADAAGVSKRYVYSVSKELESRGFVEVNDHVVPTTIRPLPPMEVIESLSESVESMRPALEERYTATARDQERFEVIKSRVTVLKRIGELVGRAESEITLSLPYDVLDEVEDELRAARERGVLVSLVVSGVEPHDDLALDGVASLVRVWHELMPTMLTVDSRTGLISPGEMVARSNSESQAIVFAQPHLGPVIVGSFFGNYWPMAAEAYTTDPDPLPAMYHNFRHAVLQAGLCERAGIDLDVTVSGRMVHTDGPTELHGRVVDIRQGLLEPANNSFPVENAFVVETDEGTYSIGGQGAFVEDFEADAVEFTAAE
;
A
#
# COMPACT_ATOMS: atom_id res chain seq x y z
N MET A 1 34.63 -18.12 -38.41
CA MET A 1 34.13 -16.78 -38.01
C MET A 1 34.26 -16.75 -36.52
N VAL A 2 35.26 -16.01 -36.06
CA VAL A 2 35.52 -15.76 -34.64
C VAL A 2 34.49 -14.72 -34.22
N ASP A 3 33.70 -15.04 -33.20
CA ASP A 3 32.77 -14.09 -32.59
C ASP A 3 33.60 -13.05 -31.83
N ASP A 4 33.44 -11.80 -32.24
CA ASP A 4 34.14 -10.62 -31.75
C ASP A 4 33.44 -10.19 -30.45
N SER A 5 33.69 -10.95 -29.37
CA SER A 5 33.18 -10.61 -28.05
C SER A 5 33.91 -9.38 -27.52
N LEU A 6 33.28 -8.22 -27.65
CA LEU A 6 33.51 -6.94 -26.95
C LEU A 6 34.56 -7.04 -25.82
N THR A 7 35.83 -6.81 -26.14
CA THR A 7 36.83 -6.51 -25.13
C THR A 7 36.63 -5.07 -24.68
N MET A 8 36.11 -4.90 -23.47
CA MET A 8 36.05 -3.60 -22.80
C MET A 8 37.46 -3.00 -22.71
N ASP A 9 37.61 -1.75 -23.11
CA ASP A 9 38.89 -1.01 -23.02
C ASP A 9 39.20 -0.71 -21.53
N ASP A 10 40.48 -0.65 -21.17
CA ASP A 10 40.97 -0.24 -19.84
C ASP A 10 40.36 1.09 -19.38
N ARG A 11 40.06 1.99 -20.32
CA ARG A 11 39.37 3.25 -20.03
C ARG A 11 37.91 3.07 -19.61
N GLU A 12 37.19 2.17 -20.25
CA GLU A 12 35.81 1.85 -19.88
C GLU A 12 35.75 1.12 -18.54
N LEU A 13 36.75 0.26 -18.26
CA LEU A 13 36.92 -0.37 -16.95
C LEU A 13 37.18 0.67 -15.85
N ALA A 14 38.06 1.64 -16.12
CA ALA A 14 38.37 2.70 -15.18
C ALA A 14 37.13 3.54 -14.85
N ASP A 15 36.37 3.97 -15.86
CA ASP A 15 35.14 4.74 -15.70
C ASP A 15 34.07 3.99 -14.86
N LEU A 16 33.99 2.66 -14.99
CA LEU A 16 33.10 1.84 -14.17
C LEU A 16 33.57 1.78 -12.71
N LEU A 17 34.86 1.58 -12.48
CA LEU A 17 35.44 1.54 -11.13
C LEU A 17 35.28 2.88 -10.39
N GLU A 18 35.34 4.00 -11.11
CA GLU A 18 35.07 5.33 -10.55
C GLU A 18 33.61 5.51 -10.12
N GLN A 19 32.64 4.92 -10.85
CA GLN A 19 31.23 4.93 -10.46
C GLN A 19 30.97 4.19 -9.14
N PHE A 20 31.80 3.21 -8.79
CA PHE A 20 31.81 2.56 -7.48
C PHE A 20 32.62 3.33 -6.42
N GLY A 21 32.92 4.60 -6.68
CA GLY A 21 33.44 5.56 -5.73
C GLY A 21 34.95 5.46 -5.47
N LEU A 22 35.71 4.82 -6.36
CA LEU A 22 37.17 4.90 -6.35
C LEU A 22 37.60 6.18 -7.06
N SER A 23 38.62 6.87 -6.55
CA SER A 23 39.19 8.01 -7.30
C SER A 23 40.05 7.52 -8.46
N GLU A 24 40.17 8.31 -9.54
CA GLU A 24 41.05 8.06 -10.70
C GLU A 24 42.42 7.47 -10.29
N LYS A 25 43.12 8.11 -9.35
CA LYS A 25 44.45 7.65 -8.89
C LYS A 25 44.44 6.31 -8.14
N VAL A 26 43.34 5.98 -7.48
CA VAL A 26 43.15 4.68 -6.82
C VAL A 26 42.91 3.61 -7.87
N VAL A 27 42.10 3.92 -8.89
CA VAL A 27 41.85 3.05 -10.04
C VAL A 27 43.16 2.74 -10.77
N ASP A 28 43.95 3.75 -11.11
CA ASP A 28 45.25 3.57 -11.77
C ASP A 28 46.20 2.66 -10.97
N THR A 29 46.23 2.86 -9.64
CA THR A 29 47.06 2.05 -8.74
C THR A 29 46.56 0.60 -8.67
N TYR A 30 45.25 0.38 -8.69
CA TYR A 30 44.64 -0.94 -8.69
C TYR A 30 44.86 -1.67 -10.01
N LEU A 31 44.69 -1.01 -11.15
CA LEU A 31 44.99 -1.58 -12.48
C LEU A 31 46.47 -1.96 -12.60
N THR A 32 47.37 -1.09 -12.15
CA THR A 32 48.81 -1.40 -12.08
C THR A 32 49.08 -2.62 -11.20
N LEU A 33 48.37 -2.77 -10.08
CA LEU A 33 48.50 -3.93 -9.21
C LEU A 33 47.97 -5.22 -9.86
N LEU A 34 46.88 -5.15 -10.64
CA LEU A 34 46.36 -6.29 -11.40
C LEU A 34 47.39 -6.82 -12.41
N GLU A 35 48.15 -5.93 -13.06
CA GLU A 35 49.24 -6.32 -13.97
C GLU A 35 50.42 -6.97 -13.23
N LEU A 36 50.75 -6.46 -12.04
CA LEU A 36 51.88 -6.96 -11.24
C LEU A 36 51.57 -8.27 -10.49
N GLY A 37 50.29 -8.52 -10.17
CA GLY A 37 49.89 -9.57 -9.24
C GLY A 37 50.29 -9.25 -7.80
N GLU A 38 50.71 -10.26 -7.03
CA GLU A 38 51.20 -10.02 -5.66
C GLU A 38 52.54 -9.26 -5.67
N ALA A 39 52.56 -8.07 -5.07
CA ALA A 39 53.69 -7.17 -5.13
C ALA A 39 53.96 -6.44 -3.80
N LYS A 40 55.22 -6.03 -3.58
CA LYS A 40 55.60 -5.19 -2.44
C LYS A 40 55.17 -3.75 -2.69
N ALA A 41 54.86 -3.01 -1.62
CA ALA A 41 54.48 -1.60 -1.71
C ALA A 41 55.50 -0.72 -2.47
N SER A 42 56.79 -1.07 -2.45
CA SER A 42 57.80 -0.37 -3.25
C SER A 42 57.69 -0.63 -4.75
N GLN A 43 57.36 -1.86 -5.15
CA GLN A 43 57.22 -2.23 -6.56
C GLN A 43 55.99 -1.58 -7.17
N ILE A 44 54.89 -1.55 -6.41
CA ILE A 44 53.65 -0.86 -6.81
C ILE A 44 53.90 0.64 -6.93
N ALA A 45 54.64 1.24 -5.98
CA ALA A 45 54.96 2.67 -6.01
C ALA A 45 55.78 3.06 -7.26
N ASP A 46 56.78 2.24 -7.60
CA ASP A 46 57.65 2.47 -8.75
C ASP A 46 56.88 2.30 -10.07
N ALA A 47 56.00 1.29 -10.16
CA ALA A 47 55.21 1.02 -11.36
C ALA A 47 54.08 2.03 -11.59
N ALA A 48 53.35 2.42 -10.54
CA ALA A 48 52.24 3.36 -10.62
C ALA A 48 52.69 4.83 -10.59
N GLY A 49 53.99 5.12 -10.45
CA GLY A 49 54.51 6.48 -10.42
C GLY A 49 54.08 7.30 -9.18
N VAL A 50 53.85 6.62 -8.05
CA VAL A 50 53.33 7.22 -6.81
C VAL A 50 54.28 7.01 -5.62
N SER A 51 54.04 7.73 -4.52
CA SER A 51 54.85 7.54 -3.30
C SER A 51 54.48 6.24 -2.57
N LYS A 52 55.45 5.60 -1.89
CA LYS A 52 55.17 4.43 -1.03
C LYS A 52 54.10 4.72 0.04
N ARG A 53 54.08 5.95 0.58
CA ARG A 53 53.07 6.39 1.54
C ARG A 53 51.67 6.34 0.93
N TYR A 54 51.55 6.72 -0.34
CA TYR A 54 50.28 6.66 -1.08
C TYR A 54 49.84 5.22 -1.34
N VAL A 55 50.77 4.32 -1.70
CA VAL A 55 50.44 2.89 -1.85
C VAL A 55 49.84 2.31 -0.57
N TYR A 56 50.40 2.63 0.61
CA TYR A 56 49.82 2.17 1.87
C TYR A 56 48.43 2.74 2.15
N SER A 57 48.14 4.00 1.79
CA SER A 57 46.79 4.56 1.96
C SER A 57 45.79 3.93 0.99
N VAL A 58 46.19 3.75 -0.27
CA VAL A 58 45.34 3.14 -1.30
C VAL A 58 45.08 1.68 -1.01
N SER A 59 46.09 0.92 -0.56
CA SER A 59 45.91 -0.50 -0.24
C SER A 59 44.91 -0.70 0.89
N LYS A 60 44.91 0.18 1.90
CA LYS A 60 43.89 0.16 2.97
C LYS A 60 42.49 0.47 2.46
N GLU A 61 42.37 1.45 1.56
CA GLU A 61 41.09 1.80 0.95
C GLU A 61 40.55 0.64 0.08
N LEU A 62 41.39 0.07 -0.77
CA LEU A 62 41.06 -1.08 -1.61
C LEU A 62 40.71 -2.32 -0.76
N GLU A 63 41.46 -2.59 0.31
CA GLU A 63 41.19 -3.71 1.23
C GLU A 63 39.84 -3.53 1.94
N SER A 64 39.54 -2.31 2.42
CA SER A 64 38.25 -2.02 3.08
C SER A 64 37.03 -2.21 2.17
N ARG A 65 37.25 -2.22 0.85
CA ARG A 65 36.23 -2.39 -0.18
C ARG A 65 36.31 -3.76 -0.88
N GLY A 66 37.15 -4.68 -0.40
CA GLY A 66 37.23 -6.04 -0.93
C GLY A 66 37.94 -6.17 -2.29
N PHE A 67 38.84 -5.23 -2.64
CA PHE A 67 39.59 -5.28 -3.90
C PHE A 67 40.96 -5.96 -3.77
N VAL A 68 41.57 -5.91 -2.59
CA VAL A 68 42.92 -6.43 -2.35
C VAL A 68 43.02 -7.04 -0.95
N GLU A 69 44.01 -7.89 -0.75
CA GLU A 69 44.44 -8.41 0.53
C GLU A 69 45.83 -7.84 0.87
N VAL A 70 45.99 -7.27 2.07
CA VAL A 70 47.28 -6.76 2.55
C VAL A 70 47.89 -7.74 3.54
N ASN A 71 49.00 -8.39 3.14
CA ASN A 71 49.73 -9.28 4.02
C ASN A 71 50.80 -8.52 4.80
N ASP A 72 50.42 -7.96 5.95
CA ASP A 72 51.30 -7.23 6.85
C ASP A 72 52.13 -8.13 7.78
N HIS A 73 51.88 -9.44 7.77
CA HIS A 73 52.57 -10.44 8.59
C HIS A 73 53.93 -10.86 8.02
N VAL A 74 54.22 -10.49 6.76
CA VAL A 74 55.49 -10.76 6.08
C VAL A 74 56.26 -9.45 5.89
N VAL A 75 57.60 -9.51 6.04
CA VAL A 75 58.47 -8.35 5.82
C VAL A 75 59.34 -8.58 4.57
N PRO A 76 59.24 -7.70 3.55
CA PRO A 76 58.36 -6.53 3.46
C PRO A 76 56.91 -6.91 3.12
N THR A 77 55.95 -6.10 3.58
CA THR A 77 54.50 -6.24 3.32
C THR A 77 54.21 -6.42 1.84
N THR A 78 53.39 -7.41 1.51
CA THR A 78 52.89 -7.67 0.16
C THR A 78 51.41 -7.32 0.07
N ILE A 79 50.99 -6.90 -1.11
CA ILE A 79 49.60 -6.58 -1.44
C ILE A 79 49.25 -7.41 -2.65
N ARG A 80 48.10 -8.08 -2.60
CA ARG A 80 47.62 -8.97 -3.66
C ARG A 80 46.20 -8.56 -4.08
N PRO A 81 45.91 -8.42 -5.38
CA PRO A 81 44.54 -8.22 -5.83
C PRO A 81 43.71 -9.48 -5.57
N LEU A 82 42.47 -9.29 -5.12
CA LEU A 82 41.53 -10.40 -4.98
C LEU A 82 41.03 -10.86 -6.35
N PRO A 83 40.62 -12.14 -6.50
CA PRO A 83 40.03 -12.62 -7.74
C PRO A 83 38.83 -11.76 -8.18
N PRO A 84 38.66 -11.45 -9.47
CA PRO A 84 37.58 -10.57 -9.93
C PRO A 84 36.19 -10.99 -9.46
N MET A 85 35.92 -12.30 -9.37
CA MET A 85 34.65 -12.81 -8.83
C MET A 85 34.40 -12.35 -7.40
N GLU A 86 35.41 -12.40 -6.52
CA GLU A 86 35.28 -11.97 -5.12
C GLU A 86 35.07 -10.45 -5.02
N VAL A 87 35.74 -9.68 -5.89
CA VAL A 87 35.55 -8.22 -5.96
C VAL A 87 34.12 -7.89 -6.39
N ILE A 88 33.58 -8.58 -7.40
CA ILE A 88 32.21 -8.38 -7.89
C ILE A 88 31.17 -8.79 -6.83
N GLU A 89 31.40 -9.88 -6.10
CA GLU A 89 30.55 -10.30 -4.98
C GLU A 89 30.52 -9.23 -3.88
N SER A 90 31.69 -8.72 -3.47
CA SER A 90 31.77 -7.67 -2.44
C SER A 90 31.05 -6.38 -2.85
N LEU A 91 31.20 -5.95 -4.12
CA LEU A 91 30.47 -4.79 -4.65
C LEU A 91 28.95 -5.03 -4.68
N SER A 92 28.52 -6.23 -5.06
CA SER A 92 27.10 -6.59 -5.12
C SER A 92 26.46 -6.61 -3.73
N GLU A 93 27.15 -7.17 -2.73
CA GLU A 93 26.71 -7.14 -1.33
C GLU A 93 26.60 -5.71 -0.80
N SER A 94 27.55 -4.84 -1.14
CA SER A 94 27.51 -3.43 -0.76
C SER A 94 26.28 -2.73 -1.34
N VAL A 95 25.98 -2.96 -2.63
CA VAL A 95 24.77 -2.41 -3.28
C VAL A 95 23.50 -2.93 -2.63
N GLU A 96 23.41 -4.24 -2.39
CA GLU A 96 22.22 -4.85 -1.80
C GLU A 96 22.01 -4.40 -0.34
N SER A 97 23.08 -4.14 0.41
CA SER A 97 23.00 -3.64 1.78
C SER A 97 22.38 -2.23 1.89
N MET A 98 22.42 -1.44 0.82
CA MET A 98 21.79 -0.12 0.77
C MET A 98 20.28 -0.19 0.56
N ARG A 99 19.76 -1.29 -0.02
CA ARG A 99 18.34 -1.44 -0.40
C ARG A 99 17.40 -1.18 0.79
N PRO A 100 17.54 -1.83 1.97
CA PRO A 100 16.59 -1.64 3.07
C PRO A 100 16.53 -0.19 3.55
N ALA A 101 17.69 0.47 3.66
CA ALA A 101 17.79 1.85 4.13
C ALA A 101 17.22 2.88 3.13
N LEU A 102 17.29 2.57 1.83
CA LEU A 102 16.66 3.35 0.77
C LEU A 102 15.15 3.12 0.72
N GLU A 103 14.70 1.86 0.82
CA GLU A 103 13.28 1.49 0.87
C GLU A 103 12.58 2.11 2.09
N GLU A 104 13.22 2.08 3.26
CA GLU A 104 12.71 2.71 4.48
C GLU A 104 12.50 4.22 4.28
N ARG A 105 13.50 4.93 3.73
CA ARG A 105 13.41 6.39 3.48
C ARG A 105 12.44 6.73 2.36
N TYR A 106 12.37 5.92 1.31
CA TYR A 106 11.41 6.07 0.23
C TYR A 106 9.97 5.93 0.75
N THR A 107 9.73 4.90 1.56
CA THR A 107 8.43 4.64 2.19
C THR A 107 8.06 5.72 3.20
N ALA A 108 9.03 6.19 4.01
CA ALA A 108 8.82 7.30 4.95
C ALA A 108 8.45 8.60 4.23
N THR A 109 9.10 8.92 3.10
CA THR A 109 8.80 10.12 2.30
C THR A 109 7.47 10.01 1.55
N ALA A 110 7.06 8.79 1.15
CA ALA A 110 5.77 8.54 0.52
C ALA A 110 4.58 8.64 1.51
N ARG A 111 4.81 8.37 2.80
CA ARG A 111 3.77 8.47 3.85
C ARG A 111 3.47 9.90 4.30
N ASP A 112 4.33 10.88 3.99
CA ASP A 112 4.33 12.20 4.64
C ASP A 112 4.13 13.39 3.70
N GLN A 113 3.70 13.17 2.46
CA GLN A 113 3.27 14.28 1.61
C GLN A 113 1.75 14.33 1.52
N GLU A 114 1.17 15.17 2.38
CA GLU A 114 -0.15 15.78 2.22
C GLU A 114 -0.24 16.48 0.86
N ARG A 115 -0.40 15.69 -0.22
CA ARG A 115 -0.42 16.16 -1.60
C ARG A 115 -1.85 16.35 -2.06
N PHE A 116 -2.08 17.52 -2.64
CA PHE A 116 -3.17 17.73 -3.58
C PHE A 116 -2.61 17.65 -4.99
N GLU A 117 -3.17 16.78 -5.82
CA GLU A 117 -2.91 16.73 -7.26
C GLU A 117 -4.17 17.16 -8.01
N VAL A 118 -4.00 18.10 -8.94
CA VAL A 118 -5.10 18.58 -9.79
C VAL A 118 -5.02 17.88 -11.14
N ILE A 119 -6.07 17.13 -11.47
CA ILE A 119 -6.20 16.40 -12.73
C ILE A 119 -7.24 17.10 -13.61
N LYS A 120 -6.90 17.33 -14.89
CA LYS A 120 -7.77 18.03 -15.86
C LYS A 120 -8.34 17.13 -16.96
N SER A 121 -8.00 15.84 -16.94
CA SER A 121 -8.36 14.88 -17.99
C SER A 121 -9.19 13.74 -17.42
N ARG A 122 -10.33 13.43 -18.05
CA ARG A 122 -11.18 12.27 -17.74
C ARG A 122 -10.39 10.97 -17.74
N VAL A 123 -9.56 10.75 -18.77
CA VAL A 123 -8.74 9.52 -18.89
C VAL A 123 -7.77 9.40 -17.72
N THR A 124 -7.18 10.52 -17.30
CA THR A 124 -6.26 10.54 -16.16
C THR A 124 -6.99 10.32 -14.83
N VAL A 125 -8.24 10.80 -14.69
CA VAL A 125 -9.10 10.50 -13.53
C VAL A 125 -9.40 9.01 -13.44
N LEU A 126 -9.89 8.39 -14.52
CA LEU A 126 -10.22 6.95 -14.53
C LEU A 126 -8.98 6.09 -14.25
N LYS A 127 -7.86 6.39 -14.91
CA LYS A 127 -6.57 5.73 -14.63
C LYS A 127 -6.18 5.85 -13.15
N ARG A 128 -6.38 7.04 -12.56
CA ARG A 128 -6.07 7.26 -11.15
C ARG A 128 -7.00 6.49 -10.22
N ILE A 129 -8.28 6.35 -10.57
CA ILE A 129 -9.24 5.53 -9.81
C ILE A 129 -8.76 4.07 -9.81
N GLY A 130 -8.47 3.49 -10.98
CA GLY A 130 -7.94 2.12 -11.08
C GLY A 130 -6.65 1.92 -10.28
N GLU A 131 -5.68 2.84 -10.39
CA GLU A 131 -4.44 2.80 -9.61
C GLU A 131 -4.65 2.86 -8.09
N LEU A 132 -5.64 3.61 -7.62
CA LEU A 132 -5.94 3.74 -6.19
C LEU A 132 -6.72 2.53 -5.67
N VAL A 133 -7.73 2.07 -6.41
CA VAL A 133 -8.50 0.84 -6.12
C VAL A 133 -7.59 -0.38 -6.07
N GLY A 134 -6.65 -0.50 -7.01
CA GLY A 134 -5.67 -1.59 -7.07
C GLY A 134 -4.74 -1.67 -5.85
N ARG A 135 -4.59 -0.57 -5.08
CA ARG A 135 -3.77 -0.51 -3.87
C ARG A 135 -4.57 -0.62 -2.56
N ALA A 136 -5.90 -0.73 -2.64
CA ALA A 136 -6.74 -0.79 -1.45
C ALA A 136 -6.46 -2.06 -0.62
N GLU A 137 -6.38 -1.88 0.69
CA GLU A 137 -6.10 -2.94 1.66
C GLU A 137 -7.32 -3.30 2.53
N SER A 138 -8.24 -2.37 2.78
CA SER A 138 -9.32 -2.53 3.76
C SER A 138 -10.69 -2.11 3.26
N GLU A 139 -10.82 -0.91 2.65
CA GLU A 139 -12.11 -0.42 2.17
C GLU A 139 -12.00 0.58 1.01
N ILE A 140 -13.04 0.57 0.18
CA ILE A 140 -13.26 1.50 -0.92
C ILE A 140 -14.69 2.03 -0.82
N THR A 141 -14.86 3.34 -0.83
CA THR A 141 -16.12 4.00 -1.19
C THR A 141 -15.94 4.65 -2.55
N LEU A 142 -16.81 4.35 -3.50
CA LEU A 142 -16.69 4.87 -4.85
C LEU A 142 -18.07 5.28 -5.39
N SER A 143 -18.16 6.46 -5.98
CA SER A 143 -19.27 6.85 -6.86
C SER A 143 -18.79 7.15 -8.26
N LEU A 144 -19.48 6.64 -9.27
CA LEU A 144 -19.24 7.00 -10.68
C LEU A 144 -20.51 6.85 -11.53
N PRO A 145 -20.56 7.50 -12.70
CA PRO A 145 -21.56 7.17 -13.72
C PRO A 145 -21.44 5.71 -14.20
N TYR A 146 -22.56 5.07 -14.54
CA TYR A 146 -22.56 3.69 -15.05
C TYR A 146 -21.77 3.51 -16.35
N ASP A 147 -21.77 4.53 -17.22
CA ASP A 147 -21.12 4.51 -18.53
C ASP A 147 -19.59 4.40 -18.50
N VAL A 148 -18.98 4.52 -17.31
CA VAL A 148 -17.55 4.35 -17.08
C VAL A 148 -17.22 3.22 -16.12
N LEU A 149 -18.20 2.40 -15.71
CA LEU A 149 -17.98 1.31 -14.78
C LEU A 149 -17.00 0.27 -15.35
N ASP A 150 -17.16 -0.09 -16.62
CA ASP A 150 -16.31 -1.05 -17.33
C ASP A 150 -14.82 -0.66 -17.31
N GLU A 151 -14.49 0.62 -17.16
CA GLU A 151 -13.10 1.12 -17.14
C GLU A 151 -12.37 0.82 -15.82
N VAL A 152 -13.09 0.43 -14.77
CA VAL A 152 -12.54 0.15 -13.42
C VAL A 152 -13.08 -1.15 -12.81
N GLU A 153 -13.89 -1.90 -13.56
CA GLU A 153 -14.58 -3.08 -13.08
C GLU A 153 -13.59 -4.17 -12.64
N ASP A 154 -12.55 -4.42 -13.45
CA ASP A 154 -11.53 -5.42 -13.18
C ASP A 154 -10.80 -5.14 -11.86
N GLU A 155 -10.41 -3.88 -11.60
CA GLU A 155 -9.76 -3.49 -10.36
C GLU A 155 -10.70 -3.62 -9.15
N LEU A 156 -11.98 -3.32 -9.30
CA LEU A 156 -12.98 -3.47 -8.23
C LEU A 156 -13.20 -4.94 -7.87
N ARG A 157 -13.36 -5.81 -8.88
CA ARG A 157 -13.45 -7.27 -8.69
C ARG A 157 -12.20 -7.81 -8.00
N ALA A 158 -11.02 -7.42 -8.47
CA ALA A 158 -9.75 -7.82 -7.85
C ALA A 158 -9.63 -7.31 -6.40
N ALA A 159 -10.18 -6.14 -6.06
CA ALA A 159 -10.20 -5.66 -4.68
C ALA A 159 -11.09 -6.53 -3.78
N ARG A 160 -12.27 -6.92 -4.27
CA ARG A 160 -13.14 -7.85 -3.54
C ARG A 160 -12.50 -9.20 -3.30
N GLU A 161 -11.82 -9.75 -4.30
CA GLU A 161 -11.12 -11.04 -4.18
C GLU A 161 -10.03 -11.01 -3.09
N ARG A 162 -9.48 -9.83 -2.79
CA ARG A 162 -8.54 -9.62 -1.66
C ARG A 162 -9.22 -9.41 -0.31
N GLY A 163 -10.56 -9.42 -0.24
CA GLY A 163 -11.33 -9.18 0.99
C GLY A 163 -11.58 -7.70 1.31
N VAL A 164 -11.33 -6.79 0.36
CA VAL A 164 -11.58 -5.35 0.55
C VAL A 164 -13.08 -5.06 0.51
N LEU A 165 -13.58 -4.29 1.48
CA LEU A 165 -14.97 -3.82 1.48
C LEU A 165 -15.17 -2.79 0.36
N VAL A 166 -16.03 -3.08 -0.63
CA VAL A 166 -16.32 -2.13 -1.72
C VAL A 166 -17.77 -1.66 -1.62
N SER A 167 -17.96 -0.37 -1.32
CA SER A 167 -19.27 0.31 -1.33
C SER A 167 -19.36 1.20 -2.58
N LEU A 168 -20.18 0.80 -3.54
CA LEU A 168 -20.29 1.44 -4.84
C LEU A 168 -21.64 2.14 -5.02
N VAL A 169 -21.63 3.39 -5.47
CA VAL A 169 -22.81 4.06 -6.02
C VAL A 169 -22.62 4.30 -7.51
N VAL A 170 -23.53 3.76 -8.31
CA VAL A 170 -23.57 3.96 -9.75
C VAL A 170 -24.64 4.99 -10.09
N SER A 171 -24.28 6.02 -10.84
CA SER A 171 -25.18 7.11 -11.23
C SER A 171 -25.58 7.09 -12.70
N GLY A 172 -26.67 7.77 -13.04
CA GLY A 172 -27.16 7.91 -14.42
C GLY A 172 -27.96 6.71 -14.94
N VAL A 173 -28.44 5.85 -14.03
CA VAL A 173 -29.23 4.65 -14.34
C VAL A 173 -30.39 4.50 -13.36
N GLU A 174 -31.45 3.83 -13.79
CA GLU A 174 -32.62 3.55 -12.96
C GLU A 174 -32.46 2.24 -12.17
N PRO A 175 -33.05 2.10 -10.97
CA PRO A 175 -32.94 0.89 -10.17
C PRO A 175 -33.48 -0.40 -10.79
N HIS A 176 -34.25 -0.29 -11.86
CA HIS A 176 -34.87 -1.42 -12.55
C HIS A 176 -34.24 -1.72 -13.90
N ASP A 177 -33.13 -1.05 -14.22
CA ASP A 177 -32.34 -1.36 -15.41
C ASP A 177 -31.65 -2.73 -15.25
N ASP A 178 -31.47 -3.44 -16.36
CA ASP A 178 -30.71 -4.68 -16.41
C ASP A 178 -29.21 -4.36 -16.41
N LEU A 179 -28.64 -4.25 -15.20
CA LEU A 179 -27.27 -3.80 -14.97
C LEU A 179 -26.38 -4.99 -14.57
N ALA A 180 -25.21 -5.11 -15.21
CA ALA A 180 -24.23 -6.15 -14.93
C ALA A 180 -23.39 -5.81 -13.69
N LEU A 181 -24.01 -5.82 -12.51
CA LEU A 181 -23.39 -5.39 -11.24
C LEU A 181 -22.88 -6.55 -10.38
N ASP A 182 -23.19 -7.78 -10.76
CA ASP A 182 -22.88 -8.99 -9.98
C ASP A 182 -21.37 -9.14 -9.76
N GLY A 183 -20.98 -9.27 -8.49
CA GLY A 183 -19.59 -9.44 -8.08
C GLY A 183 -18.68 -8.20 -8.22
N VAL A 184 -19.19 -7.07 -8.71
CA VAL A 184 -18.37 -5.84 -8.92
C VAL A 184 -17.99 -5.19 -7.58
N ALA A 185 -18.91 -5.12 -6.62
CA ALA A 185 -18.68 -4.54 -5.30
C ALA A 185 -19.28 -5.42 -4.19
N SER A 186 -18.99 -5.14 -2.92
CA SER A 186 -19.68 -5.81 -1.80
C SER A 186 -21.12 -5.33 -1.70
N LEU A 187 -21.33 -4.05 -2.01
CA LEU A 187 -22.61 -3.37 -2.03
C LEU A 187 -22.65 -2.45 -3.26
N VAL A 188 -23.71 -2.53 -4.05
CA VAL A 188 -23.98 -1.55 -5.12
C VAL A 188 -25.33 -0.91 -4.89
N ARG A 189 -25.32 0.43 -4.88
CA ARG A 189 -26.54 1.24 -4.98
C ARG A 189 -26.55 2.02 -6.29
N VAL A 190 -27.74 2.34 -6.77
CA VAL A 190 -27.96 3.02 -8.05
C VAL A 190 -28.80 4.28 -7.87
N TRP A 191 -28.48 5.31 -8.65
CA TRP A 191 -29.18 6.60 -8.60
C TRP A 191 -29.32 7.21 -10.01
N HIS A 192 -30.51 7.72 -10.33
CA HIS A 192 -30.79 8.27 -11.66
C HIS A 192 -30.09 9.61 -11.92
N GLU A 193 -29.84 10.40 -10.88
CA GLU A 193 -29.18 11.70 -11.00
C GLU A 193 -27.65 11.54 -11.09
N LEU A 194 -27.01 12.43 -11.87
CA LEU A 194 -25.56 12.52 -11.88
C LEU A 194 -25.05 13.09 -10.55
N MET A 195 -24.04 12.43 -9.99
CA MET A 195 -23.38 12.88 -8.77
C MET A 195 -21.87 13.08 -8.99
N PRO A 196 -21.18 13.82 -8.11
CA PRO A 196 -19.73 13.87 -8.15
C PRO A 196 -19.14 12.45 -8.09
N THR A 197 -18.11 12.22 -8.89
CA THR A 197 -17.28 11.02 -8.72
C THR A 197 -16.43 11.22 -7.49
N MET A 198 -16.66 10.39 -6.48
CA MET A 198 -15.98 10.43 -5.19
C MET A 198 -15.36 9.07 -4.95
N LEU A 199 -14.06 9.03 -4.73
CA LEU A 199 -13.33 7.84 -4.32
C LEU A 199 -12.67 8.12 -2.98
N THR A 200 -12.79 7.18 -2.05
CA THR A 200 -11.90 7.07 -0.89
C THR A 200 -11.42 5.63 -0.76
N VAL A 201 -10.12 5.48 -0.51
CA VAL A 201 -9.43 4.22 -0.28
C VAL A 201 -8.82 4.25 1.12
N ASP A 202 -9.14 3.23 1.91
CA ASP A 202 -8.66 3.01 3.27
C ASP A 202 -8.83 4.22 4.18
N SER A 203 -9.88 5.01 3.95
CA SER A 203 -10.17 6.27 4.65
C SER A 203 -9.00 7.28 4.69
N ARG A 204 -8.06 7.23 3.73
CA ARG A 204 -6.83 8.05 3.75
C ARG A 204 -6.53 8.78 2.45
N THR A 205 -6.76 8.11 1.33
CA THR A 205 -6.48 8.66 -0.01
C THR A 205 -7.78 8.73 -0.78
N GLY A 206 -8.00 9.80 -1.52
CA GLY A 206 -9.23 9.93 -2.29
C GLY A 206 -9.11 10.82 -3.50
N LEU A 207 -10.18 10.81 -4.29
CA LEU A 207 -10.35 11.60 -5.50
C LEU A 207 -11.75 12.18 -5.50
N ILE A 208 -11.88 13.46 -5.80
CA ILE A 208 -13.17 14.11 -6.05
C ILE A 208 -13.13 14.74 -7.43
N SER A 209 -14.13 14.41 -8.25
CA SER A 209 -14.33 14.99 -9.57
C SER A 209 -15.78 15.42 -9.76
N PRO A 210 -16.06 16.62 -10.28
CA PRO A 210 -17.42 17.01 -10.67
C PRO A 210 -18.03 15.99 -11.63
N GLY A 211 -19.30 15.63 -11.44
CA GLY A 211 -19.95 14.56 -12.22
C GLY A 211 -19.87 14.79 -13.74
N GLU A 212 -19.97 16.04 -14.19
CA GLU A 212 -19.85 16.42 -15.60
C GLU A 212 -18.47 16.15 -16.21
N MET A 213 -17.40 16.10 -15.41
CA MET A 213 -16.04 15.85 -15.89
C MET A 213 -15.81 14.38 -16.24
N VAL A 214 -16.42 13.48 -15.47
CA VAL A 214 -16.36 12.03 -15.71
C VAL A 214 -17.42 11.62 -16.72
N ALA A 215 -18.60 12.22 -16.69
CA ALA A 215 -19.67 11.96 -17.65
C ALA A 215 -19.47 12.59 -19.04
N ARG A 216 -18.61 13.62 -19.20
CA ARG A 216 -18.40 14.31 -20.50
C ARG A 216 -16.92 14.45 -20.85
N SER A 217 -16.57 14.19 -22.10
CA SER A 217 -15.17 14.14 -22.58
C SER A 217 -14.44 15.49 -22.66
N ASN A 218 -15.15 16.63 -22.66
CA ASN A 218 -14.60 17.98 -22.90
C ASN A 218 -14.99 19.00 -21.81
N SER A 219 -14.93 18.61 -20.54
CA SER A 219 -15.18 19.56 -19.43
C SER A 219 -13.94 20.40 -19.11
N GLU A 220 -14.13 21.67 -18.76
CA GLU A 220 -13.07 22.52 -18.18
C GLU A 220 -12.88 22.28 -16.67
N SER A 221 -13.72 21.43 -16.08
CA SER A 221 -13.70 21.09 -14.66
C SER A 221 -12.48 20.27 -14.28
N GLN A 222 -12.11 20.33 -13.00
CA GLN A 222 -10.89 19.73 -12.46
C GLN A 222 -11.24 18.73 -11.37
N ALA A 223 -10.51 17.62 -11.34
CA ALA A 223 -10.54 16.66 -10.25
C ALA A 223 -9.38 16.92 -9.29
N ILE A 224 -9.60 16.61 -8.02
CA ILE A 224 -8.62 16.74 -6.96
C ILE A 224 -8.36 15.36 -6.39
N VAL A 225 -7.10 14.94 -6.40
CA VAL A 225 -6.61 13.78 -5.65
C VAL A 225 -5.98 14.29 -4.38
N PHE A 226 -6.28 13.65 -3.26
CA PHE A 226 -5.69 13.98 -1.96
C PHE A 226 -5.20 12.72 -1.27
N ALA A 227 -4.08 12.84 -0.55
CA ALA A 227 -3.61 11.83 0.40
C ALA A 227 -3.49 12.50 1.77
N GLN A 228 -4.61 12.56 2.50
CA GLN A 228 -4.68 13.25 3.79
C GLN A 228 -5.53 12.44 4.79
N PRO A 229 -4.95 12.02 5.92
CA PRO A 229 -5.64 11.15 6.88
C PRO A 229 -6.85 11.82 7.55
N HIS A 230 -6.88 13.16 7.63
CA HIS A 230 -7.99 13.90 8.22
C HIS A 230 -9.12 14.21 7.22
N LEU A 231 -8.84 14.19 5.91
CA LEU A 231 -9.86 14.46 4.89
C LEU A 231 -10.62 13.19 4.49
N GLY A 232 -9.95 12.04 4.43
CA GLY A 232 -10.57 10.76 4.05
C GLY A 232 -11.87 10.47 4.82
N PRO A 233 -11.87 10.51 6.17
CA PRO A 233 -13.08 10.26 6.95
C PRO A 233 -14.20 11.27 6.69
N VAL A 234 -13.88 12.53 6.39
CA VAL A 234 -14.89 13.56 6.03
C VAL A 234 -15.54 13.24 4.69
N ILE A 235 -14.76 12.79 3.71
CA ILE A 235 -15.28 12.40 2.39
C ILE A 235 -16.12 11.14 2.48
N VAL A 236 -15.68 10.13 3.25
CA VAL A 236 -16.48 8.93 3.55
C VAL A 236 -17.78 9.29 4.26
N GLY A 237 -17.74 10.20 5.25
CA GLY A 237 -18.94 10.69 5.92
C GLY A 237 -19.90 11.42 4.96
N SER A 238 -19.38 12.20 4.01
CA SER A 238 -20.19 12.82 2.96
C SER A 238 -20.82 11.77 2.03
N PHE A 239 -20.07 10.74 1.64
CA PHE A 239 -20.56 9.63 0.83
C PHE A 239 -21.76 8.92 1.50
N PHE A 240 -21.57 8.46 2.75
CA PHE A 240 -22.63 7.75 3.49
C PHE A 240 -23.76 8.65 3.98
N GLY A 241 -23.51 9.95 4.21
CA GLY A 241 -24.53 10.87 4.71
C GLY A 241 -25.38 11.52 3.64
N ASN A 242 -24.80 11.86 2.49
CA ASN A 242 -25.47 12.68 1.49
C ASN A 242 -25.93 11.91 0.26
N TYR A 243 -25.25 10.80 -0.08
CA TYR A 243 -25.47 10.11 -1.36
C TYR A 243 -25.95 8.67 -1.19
N TRP A 244 -25.30 7.90 -0.32
CA TRP A 244 -25.68 6.50 -0.06
C TRP A 244 -27.18 6.31 0.27
N PRO A 245 -27.79 7.12 1.16
CA PRO A 245 -29.19 6.93 1.54
C PRO A 245 -30.18 7.37 0.45
N MET A 246 -29.72 8.15 -0.53
CA MET A 246 -30.54 8.62 -1.66
C MET A 246 -30.55 7.61 -2.81
N ALA A 247 -29.57 6.71 -2.86
CA ALA A 247 -29.45 5.67 -3.88
C ALA A 247 -30.19 4.39 -3.45
N ALA A 248 -30.77 3.68 -4.43
CA ALA A 248 -31.49 2.44 -4.21
C ALA A 248 -30.54 1.25 -4.17
N GLU A 249 -30.75 0.29 -3.27
CA GLU A 249 -30.00 -0.97 -3.24
C GLU A 249 -30.25 -1.78 -4.53
N ALA A 250 -29.18 -2.09 -5.27
CA ALA A 250 -29.23 -2.81 -6.55
C ALA A 250 -28.53 -4.17 -6.48
N TYR A 251 -27.47 -4.27 -5.68
CA TYR A 251 -26.74 -5.52 -5.45
C TYR A 251 -26.16 -5.55 -4.04
N THR A 252 -26.20 -6.71 -3.41
CA THR A 252 -25.47 -7.02 -2.17
C THR A 252 -24.86 -8.40 -2.31
N THR A 253 -23.66 -8.59 -1.78
CA THR A 253 -23.02 -9.91 -1.74
C THR A 253 -23.74 -10.84 -0.76
N ASP A 254 -23.59 -12.14 -0.96
CA ASP A 254 -23.92 -13.14 0.05
C ASP A 254 -22.99 -13.00 1.28
N PRO A 255 -23.45 -13.43 2.48
CA PRO A 255 -22.61 -13.46 3.67
C PRO A 255 -21.41 -14.40 3.47
N ASP A 256 -20.28 -14.02 4.05
CA ASP A 256 -19.07 -14.83 4.01
C ASP A 256 -19.27 -16.17 4.76
N PRO A 257 -18.55 -17.23 4.37
CA PRO A 257 -18.58 -18.49 5.11
C PRO A 257 -17.96 -18.30 6.51
N LEU A 258 -18.63 -18.82 7.53
CA LEU A 258 -18.17 -18.79 8.92
C LEU A 258 -17.31 -20.03 9.27
N PRO A 259 -16.30 -19.91 10.16
CA PRO A 259 -15.89 -18.70 10.86
C PRO A 259 -15.12 -17.71 9.97
N ALA A 260 -15.25 -16.41 10.29
CA ALA A 260 -14.60 -15.34 9.53
C ALA A 260 -14.05 -14.25 10.46
N MET A 261 -12.91 -13.66 10.07
CA MET A 261 -12.19 -12.63 10.81
C MET A 261 -12.13 -11.32 10.01
N TYR A 262 -12.41 -10.20 10.68
CA TYR A 262 -12.47 -8.88 10.10
C TYR A 262 -11.62 -7.88 10.89
N HIS A 263 -10.74 -7.17 10.18
CA HIS A 263 -9.97 -6.04 10.72
C HIS A 263 -10.57 -4.67 10.34
N ASN A 264 -11.49 -4.64 9.38
CA ASN A 264 -12.29 -3.46 9.09
C ASN A 264 -13.65 -3.62 9.77
N PHE A 265 -13.93 -2.77 10.76
CA PHE A 265 -15.16 -2.89 11.54
C PHE A 265 -16.44 -2.65 10.73
N ARG A 266 -16.41 -1.74 9.74
CA ARG A 266 -17.55 -1.54 8.82
C ARG A 266 -17.83 -2.79 8.00
N HIS A 267 -16.78 -3.52 7.61
CA HIS A 267 -16.92 -4.81 6.94
C HIS A 267 -17.55 -5.85 7.87
N ALA A 268 -17.12 -5.91 9.13
CA ALA A 268 -17.75 -6.78 10.13
C ALA A 268 -19.25 -6.46 10.31
N VAL A 269 -19.62 -5.17 10.40
CA VAL A 269 -21.02 -4.74 10.53
C VAL A 269 -21.84 -5.11 9.29
N LEU A 270 -21.28 -4.97 8.08
CA LEU A 270 -21.92 -5.46 6.85
C LEU A 270 -22.22 -6.96 6.96
N GLN A 271 -21.23 -7.76 7.33
CA GLN A 271 -21.34 -9.21 7.37
C GLN A 271 -22.32 -9.68 8.44
N ALA A 272 -22.36 -9.00 9.59
CA ALA A 272 -23.38 -9.22 10.61
C ALA A 272 -24.80 -8.96 10.05
N GLY A 273 -25.00 -7.86 9.34
CA GLY A 273 -26.30 -7.55 8.72
C GLY A 273 -26.69 -8.51 7.59
N LEU A 274 -25.73 -9.01 6.80
CA LEU A 274 -25.99 -10.05 5.79
C LEU A 274 -26.37 -11.38 6.44
N CYS A 275 -25.72 -11.77 7.53
CA CYS A 275 -26.07 -12.95 8.30
C CYS A 275 -27.48 -12.83 8.91
N GLU A 276 -27.83 -11.67 9.48
CA GLU A 276 -29.18 -11.40 9.99
C GLU A 276 -30.24 -11.54 8.89
N ARG A 277 -30.01 -10.96 7.70
CA ARG A 277 -30.89 -11.11 6.53
C ARG A 277 -31.03 -12.58 6.09
N ALA A 278 -29.97 -13.37 6.22
CA ALA A 278 -29.96 -14.80 5.92
C ALA A 278 -30.55 -15.68 7.05
N GLY A 279 -30.90 -15.10 8.21
CA GLY A 279 -31.40 -15.82 9.37
C GLY A 279 -30.33 -16.64 10.10
N ILE A 280 -29.07 -16.17 10.07
CA ILE A 280 -27.93 -16.78 10.73
C ILE A 280 -27.62 -15.98 11.99
N ASP A 281 -27.80 -16.60 13.15
CA ASP A 281 -27.40 -16.03 14.44
C ASP A 281 -25.88 -16.12 14.62
N LEU A 282 -25.27 -15.05 15.16
CA LEU A 282 -23.82 -14.92 15.29
C LEU A 282 -23.36 -14.88 16.74
N ASP A 283 -22.40 -15.74 17.06
CA ASP A 283 -21.52 -15.56 18.21
C ASP A 283 -20.24 -14.85 17.74
N VAL A 284 -19.71 -13.96 18.58
CA VAL A 284 -18.62 -13.05 18.24
C VAL A 284 -17.55 -13.00 19.32
N THR A 285 -16.29 -12.95 18.87
CA THR A 285 -15.13 -12.54 19.67
C THR A 285 -14.61 -11.22 19.14
N VAL A 286 -14.55 -10.20 19.99
CA VAL A 286 -14.08 -8.85 19.64
C VAL A 286 -12.82 -8.56 20.43
N SER A 287 -11.70 -8.31 19.75
CA SER A 287 -10.47 -7.82 20.38
C SER A 287 -10.36 -6.30 20.21
N GLY A 288 -9.92 -5.60 21.24
CA GLY A 288 -9.78 -4.14 21.22
C GLY A 288 -9.67 -3.53 22.62
N ARG A 289 -10.38 -2.44 22.87
CA ARG A 289 -10.35 -1.73 24.17
C ARG A 289 -11.68 -1.09 24.54
N MET A 290 -11.91 -0.96 25.85
CA MET A 290 -12.97 -0.11 26.39
C MET A 290 -12.71 1.38 26.07
N VAL A 291 -13.74 2.13 25.69
CA VAL A 291 -13.64 3.54 25.27
C VAL A 291 -13.59 4.51 26.45
N HIS A 292 -14.40 4.26 27.49
CA HIS A 292 -14.63 5.18 28.59
C HIS A 292 -13.99 4.76 29.92
N THR A 293 -13.58 3.51 30.04
CA THR A 293 -13.04 2.92 31.27
C THR A 293 -11.87 2.00 30.95
N ASP A 294 -11.06 1.66 31.94
CA ASP A 294 -10.18 0.49 31.82
C ASP A 294 -11.03 -0.79 31.90
N GLY A 295 -10.62 -1.85 31.21
CA GLY A 295 -11.39 -3.09 31.19
C GLY A 295 -10.74 -4.19 30.36
N PRO A 296 -11.52 -5.23 29.98
CA PRO A 296 -11.01 -6.32 29.18
C PRO A 296 -10.54 -5.82 27.81
N THR A 297 -9.57 -6.52 27.22
CA THR A 297 -9.11 -6.28 25.85
C THR A 297 -9.79 -7.20 24.83
N GLU A 298 -10.68 -8.05 25.30
CA GLU A 298 -11.41 -9.02 24.50
C GLU A 298 -12.81 -9.25 25.10
N LEU A 299 -13.83 -9.30 24.25
CA LEU A 299 -15.21 -9.62 24.61
C LEU A 299 -15.67 -10.82 23.79
N HIS A 300 -16.35 -11.76 24.44
CA HIS A 300 -17.01 -12.90 23.78
C HIS A 300 -18.49 -12.87 24.14
N GLY A 301 -19.35 -12.97 23.13
CA GLY A 301 -20.79 -13.08 23.36
C GLY A 301 -21.58 -13.30 22.08
N ARG A 302 -22.89 -13.05 22.17
CA ARG A 302 -23.81 -13.13 21.03
C ARG A 302 -24.11 -11.74 20.48
N VAL A 303 -24.19 -11.59 19.16
CA VAL A 303 -24.70 -10.36 18.54
C VAL A 303 -26.21 -10.30 18.71
N VAL A 304 -26.73 -9.27 19.38
CA VAL A 304 -28.17 -9.13 19.72
C VAL A 304 -28.85 -7.90 19.11
N ASP A 305 -28.08 -6.93 18.63
CA ASP A 305 -28.58 -5.75 17.89
C ASP A 305 -27.49 -5.26 16.93
N ILE A 306 -27.89 -4.70 15.79
CA ILE A 306 -26.97 -4.17 14.77
C ILE A 306 -27.45 -2.77 14.40
N ARG A 307 -26.55 -1.78 14.44
CA ARG A 307 -26.81 -0.37 14.07
C ARG A 307 -26.01 -0.01 12.84
N GLN A 308 -26.69 0.21 11.72
CA GLN A 308 -26.03 0.35 10.43
C GLN A 308 -26.89 1.13 9.41
N GLY A 309 -26.21 1.76 8.44
CA GLY A 309 -26.82 2.42 7.28
C GLY A 309 -26.35 1.89 5.91
N LEU A 310 -25.64 0.76 5.89
CA LEU A 310 -25.12 0.07 4.72
C LEU A 310 -26.23 -0.64 3.93
N LEU A 311 -27.02 -1.46 4.61
CA LEU A 311 -28.09 -2.32 4.12
C LEU A 311 -29.48 -1.75 4.47
N GLU A 312 -30.49 -2.06 3.67
CA GLU A 312 -31.90 -1.83 4.06
C GLU A 312 -32.46 -2.95 4.98
N PRO A 313 -33.29 -2.65 5.98
CA PRO A 313 -33.63 -1.31 6.45
C PRO A 313 -32.47 -0.67 7.21
N ALA A 314 -32.18 0.59 6.93
CA ALA A 314 -31.24 1.37 7.73
C ALA A 314 -31.85 1.72 9.10
N ASN A 315 -31.04 1.65 10.16
CA ASN A 315 -31.47 1.94 11.54
C ASN A 315 -30.44 2.77 12.34
N ASN A 316 -29.46 3.34 11.64
CA ASN A 316 -28.46 4.23 12.20
C ASN A 316 -29.04 5.59 12.61
N SER A 317 -28.54 6.12 13.72
CA SER A 317 -28.86 7.41 14.32
C SER A 317 -28.12 8.56 13.62
N PHE A 318 -26.93 8.30 13.07
CA PHE A 318 -26.14 9.25 12.31
C PHE A 318 -25.42 8.56 11.14
N PRO A 319 -25.03 9.30 10.06
CA PRO A 319 -24.59 8.72 8.80
C PRO A 319 -23.51 7.64 8.84
N VAL A 320 -22.57 7.75 9.76
CA VAL A 320 -21.41 6.86 9.86
C VAL A 320 -21.51 5.89 11.05
N GLU A 321 -22.65 5.83 11.73
CA GLU A 321 -22.86 4.86 12.80
C GLU A 321 -22.81 3.44 12.21
N ASN A 322 -21.84 2.68 12.69
CA ASN A 322 -21.66 1.27 12.41
C ASN A 322 -21.33 0.68 13.76
N ALA A 323 -22.26 -0.08 14.33
CA ALA A 323 -22.11 -0.71 15.62
C ALA A 323 -22.91 -2.01 15.68
N PHE A 324 -22.52 -2.88 16.60
CA PHE A 324 -23.39 -3.98 17.04
C PHE A 324 -23.31 -4.13 18.55
N VAL A 325 -24.31 -4.76 19.12
CA VAL A 325 -24.43 -4.98 20.56
C VAL A 325 -24.14 -6.44 20.85
N VAL A 326 -23.23 -6.68 21.79
CA VAL A 326 -22.80 -8.02 22.21
C VAL A 326 -23.34 -8.31 23.61
N GLU A 327 -24.12 -9.38 23.74
CA GLU A 327 -24.54 -9.93 25.02
C GLU A 327 -23.50 -10.96 25.50
N THR A 328 -22.85 -10.64 26.62
CA THR A 328 -21.83 -11.47 27.29
C THR A 328 -22.36 -11.95 28.64
N ASP A 329 -21.63 -12.85 29.30
CA ASP A 329 -21.93 -13.28 30.68
C ASP A 329 -21.87 -12.14 31.72
N GLU A 330 -21.09 -11.09 31.44
CA GLU A 330 -20.89 -9.95 32.36
C GLU A 330 -21.85 -8.78 32.09
N GLY A 331 -22.55 -8.81 30.96
CA GLY A 331 -23.48 -7.76 30.55
C GLY A 331 -23.49 -7.52 29.04
N THR A 332 -24.15 -6.44 28.66
CA THR A 332 -24.34 -6.05 27.27
C THR A 332 -23.43 -4.86 26.94
N TYR A 333 -22.70 -4.96 25.83
CA TYR A 333 -21.74 -3.93 25.40
C TYR A 333 -22.03 -3.49 23.96
N SER A 334 -22.03 -2.18 23.73
CA SER A 334 -22.02 -1.63 22.38
C SER A 334 -20.60 -1.60 21.82
N ILE A 335 -20.43 -2.11 20.61
CA ILE A 335 -19.12 -2.24 19.94
C ILE A 335 -19.10 -1.30 18.73
N GLY A 336 -18.07 -0.47 18.66
CA GLY A 336 -17.78 0.41 17.54
C GLY A 336 -16.42 0.12 16.91
N GLY A 337 -16.18 0.72 15.74
CA GLY A 337 -14.89 0.62 15.05
C GLY A 337 -13.88 1.66 15.53
N GLN A 338 -12.73 1.72 14.85
CA GLN A 338 -11.68 2.69 15.12
C GLN A 338 -12.23 4.12 15.24
N GLY A 339 -11.89 4.80 16.36
CA GLY A 339 -12.40 6.14 16.66
C GLY A 339 -13.80 6.17 17.26
N ALA A 340 -14.31 5.03 17.75
CA ALA A 340 -15.51 4.94 18.56
C ALA A 340 -15.49 5.95 19.71
N PHE A 341 -16.65 6.57 19.93
CA PHE A 341 -16.81 7.62 20.95
C PHE A 341 -18.18 7.60 21.62
N VAL A 342 -19.14 6.85 21.06
CA VAL A 342 -20.47 6.63 21.62
C VAL A 342 -20.57 5.24 22.23
N GLU A 343 -19.83 4.28 21.66
CA GLU A 343 -19.83 2.87 21.98
C GLU A 343 -18.97 2.57 23.22
N ASP A 344 -19.27 1.47 23.90
CA ASP A 344 -18.55 1.04 25.10
C ASP A 344 -17.16 0.49 24.78
N PHE A 345 -17.01 -0.14 23.61
CA PHE A 345 -15.81 -0.84 23.17
C PHE A 345 -15.42 -0.47 21.74
N GLU A 346 -14.13 -0.16 21.53
CA GLU A 346 -13.51 0.06 20.23
C GLU A 346 -12.83 -1.23 19.77
N ALA A 347 -13.29 -1.79 18.66
CA ALA A 347 -12.78 -3.03 18.09
C ALA A 347 -11.58 -2.79 17.15
N ASP A 348 -10.53 -3.58 17.35
CA ASP A 348 -9.40 -3.72 16.43
C ASP A 348 -9.57 -4.94 15.49
N ALA A 349 -10.24 -5.99 15.97
CA ALA A 349 -10.54 -7.19 15.20
C ALA A 349 -11.85 -7.83 15.68
N VAL A 350 -12.59 -8.45 14.76
CA VAL A 350 -13.86 -9.12 15.01
C VAL A 350 -13.84 -10.50 14.37
N GLU A 351 -14.06 -11.54 15.15
CA GLU A 351 -14.27 -12.91 14.67
C GLU A 351 -15.73 -13.32 14.84
N PHE A 352 -16.37 -13.75 13.76
CA PHE A 352 -17.72 -14.31 13.79
C PHE A 352 -17.70 -15.82 13.64
N THR A 353 -18.58 -16.47 14.40
CA THR A 353 -18.91 -17.88 14.33
C THR A 353 -20.43 -18.06 14.26
N ALA A 354 -20.91 -19.14 13.66
CA ALA A 354 -22.34 -19.45 13.69
C ALA A 354 -22.73 -19.83 15.12
N ALA A 355 -23.79 -19.22 15.66
CA ALA A 355 -24.32 -19.60 16.96
C ALA A 355 -24.87 -21.03 16.93
N GLU A 356 -24.69 -21.76 18.03
CA GLU A 356 -25.21 -23.14 18.20
C GLU A 356 -26.73 -23.22 18.42
#